data_AF-X1LCF4-F1
#
_entry.id   AF-X1LCF4-F1
#
_cell.length_a   1.000
_cell.length_b   1.000
_cell.length_c   1.000
_cell.angle_alpha   90.00
_cell.angle_beta   90.00
_cell.angle_gamma   90.00
#
_symmetry.space_group_name_H-M   'P 1'
#
loop_
_entity.id
_entity.type
_entity.pdbx_description
1 polymer ?
#
loop_
_entity_poly.entity_id
_entity_poly.type
_entity_poly.pdbx_seq_one_letter_code
_entity_poly.pdbx_strand_id
1 'polypeptide(L)' 'MSNKRKLGLLTFSDGRKAVHEELLAVNKKFHDEVVSALEATGEVEVVSGETIIHEPFLLYLLQLNKTSLFS' A
#
# COMPACT_ATOMS: atom_id res chain seq x y z
N MET A 1 -15.85 -1.84 19.33
CA MET A 1 -15.12 -1.60 18.07
C MET A 1 -14.24 -0.38 18.26
N SER A 2 -13.00 -0.44 17.79
CA SER A 2 -12.05 0.69 17.82
C SER A 2 -12.57 1.82 16.93
N ASN A 3 -12.67 3.04 17.46
CA ASN A 3 -13.10 4.25 16.71
C ASN A 3 -11.94 4.89 15.92
N LYS A 4 -10.85 4.15 15.70
CA LYS A 4 -9.68 4.67 14.96
C LYS A 4 -10.05 4.91 13.50
N ARG A 5 -9.56 6.01 12.94
CA ARG A 5 -9.76 6.35 11.53
C ARG A 5 -8.98 5.34 10.68
N LYS A 6 -9.66 4.69 9.73
CA LYS A 6 -8.99 3.84 8.74
C LYS A 6 -8.25 4.72 7.74
N LEU A 7 -6.96 4.45 7.52
CA LEU A 7 -6.11 5.16 6.56
C LEU A 7 -5.61 4.18 5.52
N GLY A 8 -6.04 4.38 4.27
CA GLY A 8 -5.58 3.58 3.16
C GLY A 8 -4.20 3.99 2.66
N LEU A 9 -3.27 3.04 2.51
CA LEU A 9 -1.91 3.30 2.03
C LEU A 9 -1.59 2.45 0.79
N LEU A 10 -1.22 3.12 -0.30
CA LEU A 10 -0.75 2.50 -1.55
C LEU A 10 0.62 3.05 -1.91
N THR A 11 1.53 2.16 -2.32
CA THR A 11 2.85 2.55 -2.83
C THR A 11 2.90 2.35 -4.33
N PHE A 12 3.39 3.36 -5.04
CA PHE A 12 3.60 3.33 -6.48
C PHE A 12 5.09 3.19 -6.81
N SER A 13 5.38 2.60 -7.96
CA SER A 13 6.71 2.38 -8.48
C SER A 13 6.80 2.80 -9.94
N ASP A 14 8.03 2.89 -10.46
CA ASP A 14 8.30 3.08 -11.88
C ASP A 14 7.62 1.97 -12.72
N GLY A 15 6.98 2.34 -13.82
CA GLY A 15 6.24 1.38 -14.66
C GLY A 15 7.13 0.50 -15.53
N ARG A 16 8.42 0.81 -15.70
CA ARG A 16 9.36 -0.06 -16.39
C ARG A 16 9.68 -1.26 -15.51
N LYS A 17 9.28 -2.44 -15.95
CA LYS A 17 9.42 -3.70 -15.20
C LYS A 17 10.81 -3.91 -14.57
N ALA A 18 11.89 -3.70 -15.33
CA ALA A 18 13.25 -3.90 -14.81
C ALA A 18 13.57 -2.96 -13.62
N VAL A 19 13.13 -1.70 -13.69
CA VAL A 19 13.33 -0.72 -12.60
C VAL A 19 12.41 -1.03 -11.43
N HIS A 20 11.17 -1.43 -11.69
CA HIS A 20 10.25 -1.89 -10.66
C HIS A 20 10.81 -3.06 -9.84
N GLU A 21 11.35 -4.07 -10.53
CA GLU A 21 11.92 -5.26 -9.90
C GLU A 21 13.16 -4.92 -9.06
N GLU A 22 14.04 -4.04 -9.57
CA GLU A 22 15.21 -3.55 -8.83
C GLU A 22 14.80 -2.80 -7.55
N LEU A 23 13.76 -1.97 -7.62
CA LEU A 23 13.31 -1.13 -6.51
C LEU A 23 12.26 -1.81 -5.60
N LEU A 24 11.82 -3.03 -5.93
CA LEU A 24 10.70 -3.68 -5.23
C LEU A 24 10.98 -3.84 -3.73
N ALA A 25 12.19 -4.28 -3.38
CA ALA A 25 12.60 -4.47 -1.99
C ALA A 25 12.67 -3.13 -1.23
N VAL A 26 13.16 -2.07 -1.89
CA VAL A 26 13.24 -0.71 -1.32
C VAL A 26 11.84 -0.16 -1.06
N ASN A 27 10.95 -0.30 -2.03
CA ASN A 27 9.56 0.17 -1.93
C ASN A 27 8.77 -0.59 -0.85
N LYS A 28 8.96 -1.90 -0.74
CA LYS A 28 8.36 -2.72 0.33
C LYS A 28 8.85 -2.27 1.70
N LYS A 29 10.16 -2.15 1.89
CA LYS A 29 10.74 -1.70 3.16
C LYS A 29 10.21 -0.31 3.56
N PHE A 30 10.19 0.63 2.62
CA PHE A 30 9.66 1.97 2.87
C PHE A 30 8.16 1.94 3.23
N HIS A 31 7.37 1.11 2.54
CA HIS A 31 5.96 0.92 2.85
C HIS A 31 5.76 0.43 4.29
N ASP A 32 6.48 -0.62 4.69
CA ASP A 32 6.37 -1.23 6.02
C ASP A 32 6.81 -0.26 7.14
N GLU A 33 7.84 0.55 6.89
CA GLU A 33 8.29 1.60 7.81
C GLU A 33 7.22 2.70 8.00
N VAL A 34 6.54 3.10 6.92
CA VAL A 34 5.44 4.09 6.98
C VAL A 34 4.23 3.51 7.73
N VAL A 35 3.83 2.26 7.44
CA VAL A 35 2.77 1.57 8.18
C VAL A 35 3.09 1.55 9.67
N SER A 36 4.28 1.09 10.03
CA SER A 36 4.72 0.98 11.42
C SER A 36 4.71 2.34 12.14
N ALA A 37 5.21 3.38 11.48
CA ALA A 37 5.23 4.73 12.04
C ALA A 37 3.82 5.30 12.26
N LEU A 38 2.90 5.07 11.31
CA LEU A 38 1.51 5.52 11.42
C LEU A 38 0.75 4.76 12.51
N GLU A 39 0.90 3.45 12.59
CA GLU A 39 0.24 2.64 13.62
C GLU A 39 0.77 2.92 15.03
N ALA A 40 2.07 3.21 15.16
CA ALA A 40 2.70 3.58 16.43
C ALA A 40 2.12 4.86 17.03
N THR A 41 1.50 5.75 16.23
CA THR A 41 0.78 6.93 16.74
C THR A 41 -0.46 6.54 17.56
N GLY A 42 -1.03 5.36 17.29
CA GLY A 42 -2.30 4.94 17.86
C GLY A 42 -3.54 5.67 17.32
N GLU A 43 -3.39 6.64 16.41
CA GLU A 43 -4.49 7.48 15.91
C GLU A 43 -5.28 6.84 14.77
N VAL A 44 -4.61 6.00 13.98
CA VAL A 44 -5.16 5.40 12.77
C VAL A 44 -5.01 3.88 12.79
N GLU A 45 -5.89 3.23 12.05
CA GLU A 45 -5.74 1.85 11.62
C GLU A 45 -5.31 1.91 10.16
N VAL A 46 -4.06 1.52 9.88
CA VAL A 46 -3.56 1.54 8.50
C VAL A 46 -4.11 0.34 7.79
N VAL A 47 -4.62 0.57 6.59
CA VAL A 47 -5.07 -0.49 5.72
C VAL A 47 -4.19 -0.45 4.48
N SER A 48 -3.35 -1.46 4.37
CA SER A 48 -2.22 -1.51 3.44
C SER A 48 -2.62 -2.24 2.16
N GLY A 49 -2.23 -1.69 1.01
CA GLY A 49 -2.32 -2.41 -0.26
C GLY A 49 -1.26 -3.51 -0.35
N GLU A 50 -1.68 -4.73 -0.71
CA GLU A 50 -0.81 -5.91 -0.76
C GLU A 50 0.30 -5.85 -1.83
N THR A 51 0.13 -4.98 -2.83
CA THR A 51 1.00 -4.92 -4.03
C THR A 51 1.49 -3.51 -4.30
N ILE A 52 2.78 -3.38 -4.62
CA ILE A 52 3.38 -2.14 -5.11
C ILE A 52 2.92 -1.91 -6.54
N ILE A 53 2.26 -0.79 -6.80
CA ILE A 53 1.59 -0.51 -8.06
C ILE A 53 2.58 0.07 -9.06
N HIS A 54 2.86 -0.65 -10.15
CA HIS A 54 3.71 -0.15 -11.24
C HIS A 54 2.98 -0.03 -12.58
N GLU A 55 1.82 -0.68 -12.75
CA GLU A 55 0.97 -0.52 -13.93
C GLU A 55 -0.42 0.01 -13.55
N PRO A 56 -1.03 0.88 -14.39
CA PRO A 56 -2.39 1.36 -14.17
C PRO A 56 -3.43 0.23 -14.03
N PHE A 57 -3.20 -0.89 -14.73
CA PHE A 57 -4.10 -2.05 -14.68
C PHE A 57 -4.17 -2.67 -13.28
N LEU A 58 -3.08 -2.67 -12.51
CA LEU A 58 -3.07 -3.19 -11.13
C LEU A 58 -3.96 -2.34 -10.22
N LEU A 59 -3.96 -1.02 -10.39
CA LEU A 59 -4.86 -0.13 -9.65
C LEU A 59 -6.32 -0.35 -10.04
N TYR A 60 -6.60 -0.60 -11.32
CA TYR A 60 -7.94 -0.92 -11.79
C TYR A 60 -8.47 -2.23 -11.18
N LEU A 61 -7.64 -3.27 -11.10
CA LEU A 61 -8.00 -4.53 -10.44
C LEU A 61 -8.33 -4.34 -8.95
N LEU A 62 -7.56 -3.51 -8.25
CA LEU A 62 -7.84 -3.15 -6.85
C LEU A 62 -9.19 -2.45 -6.69
N GLN A 63 -9.55 -1.56 -7.63
CA GLN A 63 -10.85 -0.85 -7.61
C GLN A 63 -12.05 -1.76 -7.91
N LEU A 64 -11.88 -2.74 -8.81
CA LEU A 64 -12.95 -3.66 -9.19
C LEU A 64 -13.28 -4.66 -8.09
N ASN A 65 -12.27 -5.13 -7.35
CA ASN A 65 -12.44 -6.00 -6.19
C ASN A 65 -12.85 -5.19 -4.95
N LYS A 66 -13.99 -4.47 -5.02
CA LYS A 66 -14.58 -3.62 -3.94
C LYS A 66 -14.60 -4.20 -2.51
N THR A 67 -14.19 -5.45 -2.33
CA THR A 67 -14.07 -6.16 -1.06
C THR A 67 -12.77 -5.93 -0.29
N SER A 68 -11.67 -5.44 -0.87
CA SER A 68 -10.42 -5.29 -0.10
C SER A 68 -9.35 -4.45 -0.80
N LEU A 69 -9.58 -3.15 -0.98
CA LEU A 69 -8.44 -2.23 -1.12
C LEU A 69 -7.67 -2.11 0.21
N PHE A 70 -8.38 -2.46 1.28
CA PHE A 70 -8.10 -2.17 2.66
C PHE A 70 -8.76 -3.31 3.48
N SER A 71 -8.08 -4.45 3.66
CA SER A 71 -8.49 -5.51 4.61
C SER A 71 -8.03 -5.21 6.03
#